data_AF-A0A5K1FNB2-F1
#
_entry.id   AF-A0A5K1FNB2-F1
#
_cell.length_a   1.000
_cell.length_b   1.000
_cell.length_c   1.000
_cell.angle_alpha   90.00
_cell.angle_beta   90.00
_cell.angle_gamma   90.00
#
_symmetry.space_group_name_H-M   'P 1'
#
loop_
_entity.id
_entity.type
_entity.pdbx_description
1 polymer ?
#
loop_
_entity_poly.entity_id
_entity_poly.type
_entity_poly.pdbx_seq_one_letter_code
_entity_poly.pdbx_strand_id
1 'polypeptide(L)' 'IHLEEDSGDILVFLTGQEEIESVERLVLDRCQHLAEDSKKIFTVPIYAVLPSEQQILAFKPAPHGFRK' A
#
# COMPACT_ATOMS: atom_id res chain seq x y z
N ILE A 1 -5.12 -0.80 12.50
CA ILE A 1 -5.30 0.14 11.35
C ILE A 1 -6.17 -0.44 10.24
N HIS A 2 -5.65 -1.27 9.32
CA HIS A 2 -6.42 -1.67 8.12
C HIS A 2 -7.80 -2.28 8.43
N LEU A 3 -7.87 -3.15 9.45
CA LEU A 3 -9.08 -3.85 9.87
C LEU A 3 -9.95 -3.11 10.91
N GLU A 4 -9.37 -2.15 11.62
CA GLU A 4 -9.98 -1.58 12.84
C GLU A 4 -10.37 -0.11 12.68
N GLU A 5 -9.68 0.63 11.81
CA GLU A 5 -9.90 2.05 11.61
C GLU A 5 -10.87 2.31 10.45
N ASP A 6 -11.50 3.48 10.45
CA ASP A 6 -12.34 3.94 9.36
C ASP A 6 -11.57 4.08 8.04
N SER A 7 -12.30 4.33 6.95
CA SER A 7 -11.72 4.53 5.62
C SER A 7 -10.70 5.67 5.59
N GLY A 8 -9.57 5.42 4.93
CA GLY A 8 -8.51 6.40 4.68
C GLY A 8 -7.23 5.71 4.26
N ASP A 9 -6.39 6.44 3.53
CA ASP A 9 -5.08 5.97 3.08
C ASP A 9 -4.10 5.80 4.26
N ILE A 10 -3.17 4.86 4.15
CA ILE A 10 -2.11 4.58 5.13
C ILE A 10 -0.77 5.01 4.52
N LEU A 11 -0.10 5.94 5.19
CA LEU A 11 1.27 6.33 4.84
C LEU A 11 2.27 5.67 5.79
N VAL A 12 3.22 4.92 5.23
CA VAL A 12 4.29 4.26 5.97
C VAL A 12 5.63 4.84 5.54
N PHE A 13 6.46 5.25 6.51
CA PHE A 13 7.82 5.71 6.27
C PHE A 13 8.81 4.57 6.54
N LEU A 14 9.71 4.35 5.59
CA LEU A 14 10.76 3.33 5.65
C LEU A 14 12.10 3.95 5.21
N THR A 15 13.19 3.28 5.54
CA THR A 15 14.55 3.80 5.43
C THR A 15 15.11 3.82 4.01
N GLY A 16 14.73 2.85 3.18
CA GLY A 16 15.28 2.69 1.84
C GLY A 16 14.41 1.80 0.94
N GLN A 17 14.84 1.68 -0.31
CA GLN A 17 14.16 0.90 -1.33
C GLN A 17 14.00 -0.58 -0.91
N GLU A 18 15.06 -1.20 -0.37
CA GLU A 18 15.04 -2.62 0.00
C GLU A 18 13.99 -2.90 1.08
N GLU A 19 13.88 -2.04 2.08
CA GLU A 19 12.88 -2.14 3.13
C GLU A 19 11.47 -1.89 2.60
N ILE A 20 11.30 -0.91 1.71
CA ILE A 20 10.02 -0.62 1.06
C ILE A 20 9.51 -1.84 0.29
N GLU A 21 10.32 -2.41 -0.60
CA GLU A 21 9.94 -3.56 -1.42
C GLU A 21 9.74 -4.83 -0.58
N SER A 22 10.48 -4.97 0.52
CA SER A 22 10.33 -6.10 1.45
C SER A 22 9.02 -6.00 2.23
N VAL A 23 8.70 -4.81 2.77
CA VAL A 23 7.44 -4.57 3.49
C VAL A 23 6.25 -4.68 2.55
N GLU A 24 6.34 -4.16 1.33
CA GLU A 24 5.28 -4.30 0.33
C GLU A 24 4.93 -5.78 0.09
N ARG A 25 5.95 -6.62 -0.15
CA ARG A 25 5.75 -8.06 -0.33
C ARG A 25 5.09 -8.71 0.88
N LEU A 26 5.53 -8.38 2.09
CA LEU A 26 4.94 -8.89 3.33
C LEU A 26 3.49 -8.44 3.52
N VAL A 27 3.16 -7.20 3.17
CA VAL A 27 1.80 -6.68 3.23
C VAL A 27 0.91 -7.43 2.26
N LEU A 28 1.33 -7.57 0.99
CA LEU A 28 0.57 -8.29 -0.03
C LEU A 28 0.36 -9.76 0.34
N ASP A 29 1.38 -10.43 0.89
CA ASP A 29 1.28 -11.81 1.38
C ASP A 29 0.26 -11.92 2.53
N ARG A 30 0.33 -11.04 3.53
CA ARG A 30 -0.65 -11.05 4.63
C ARG A 30 -2.07 -10.73 4.18
N CYS A 31 -2.24 -9.88 3.16
CA CYS A 31 -3.56 -9.54 2.63
C CYS A 31 -4.27 -10.74 2.00
N GLN A 32 -3.53 -11.73 1.46
CA GLN A 32 -4.12 -12.94 0.91
C GLN A 32 -4.82 -13.82 1.97
N HIS A 33 -4.48 -13.61 3.24
CA HIS A 33 -5.00 -14.38 4.37
C HIS A 33 -6.13 -13.65 5.11
N LEU A 34 -6.54 -12.46 4.63
CA LEU A 34 -7.68 -11.73 5.20
C LEU A 34 -9.01 -12.32 4.72
N ALA A 35 -10.06 -12.12 5.53
CA ALA A 35 -11.40 -12.57 5.18
C ALA A 35 -11.92 -11.87 3.91
N GLU A 36 -12.74 -12.57 3.11
CA GLU A 36 -13.21 -12.08 1.80
C GLU A 36 -14.02 -10.77 1.87
N ASP A 37 -14.63 -10.49 3.02
CA ASP A 37 -15.41 -9.28 3.31
C ASP A 37 -14.56 -8.07 3.70
N SER A 38 -13.25 -8.27 3.93
CA SER A 38 -12.33 -7.18 4.26
C SER A 38 -12.04 -6.30 3.05
N LYS A 39 -11.84 -4.99 3.28
CA LYS A 39 -11.35 -4.08 2.23
C LYS A 39 -10.01 -4.59 1.71
N LYS A 40 -9.77 -4.51 0.40
CA LYS A 40 -8.48 -4.92 -0.17
C LYS A 40 -7.43 -3.85 0.05
N ILE A 41 -6.16 -4.23 0.13
CA ILE A 41 -5.04 -3.26 0.17
C ILE A 41 -4.48 -3.07 -1.24
N PHE A 42 -4.22 -1.82 -1.61
CA PHE A 42 -3.53 -1.42 -2.83
C PHE A 42 -2.22 -0.72 -2.47
N THR A 43 -1.10 -1.44 -2.49
CA THR A 43 0.20 -0.88 -2.13
C THR A 43 0.75 0.00 -3.27
N VAL A 44 1.38 1.13 -2.91
CA VAL A 44 2.10 1.99 -3.86
C VAL A 44 3.45 2.39 -3.26
N PRO A 45 4.56 1.72 -3.65
CA PRO A 45 5.88 2.08 -3.16
C PRO A 45 6.32 3.42 -3.77
N ILE A 46 7.00 4.25 -2.98
CA ILE A 46 7.57 5.52 -3.43
C ILE A 46 9.00 5.70 -2.89
N TYR A 47 9.96 5.80 -3.80
CA TYR A 47 11.36 6.06 -3.50
C TYR A 47 12.07 6.76 -4.67
N ALA A 48 13.22 7.37 -4.40
CA ALA A 48 13.84 8.38 -5.27
C ALA A 48 14.17 7.91 -6.70
N VAL A 49 14.50 6.61 -6.89
CA VAL A 49 14.90 6.07 -8.19
C VAL A 49 13.72 5.64 -9.08
N LEU A 50 12.47 5.68 -8.58
CA LEU A 50 11.30 5.35 -9.40
C LEU A 50 11.10 6.35 -10.54
N PRO A 51 10.70 5.91 -11.75
CA PRO A 51 10.19 6.79 -12.79
C PRO A 51 9.07 7.70 -12.29
N SER A 52 9.01 8.94 -12.78
CA SER A 52 8.00 9.93 -12.36
C SER A 52 6.56 9.43 -12.54
N GLU A 53 6.29 8.67 -13.60
CA GLU A 53 4.98 8.07 -13.85
C GLU A 53 4.54 7.12 -12.73
N GLN A 54 5.48 6.39 -12.15
CA GLN A 54 5.23 5.49 -11.02
C GLN A 54 5.08 6.27 -9.71
N GLN A 55 5.90 7.31 -9.48
CA GLN A 55 5.77 8.17 -8.30
C GLN A 55 4.40 8.87 -8.22
N ILE A 56 3.86 9.30 -9.36
CA ILE A 56 2.54 9.96 -9.43
C ILE A 56 1.41 9.04 -8.95
N LEU A 57 1.57 7.71 -9.03
CA LEU A 57 0.56 6.77 -8.55
C LEU A 57 0.25 6.92 -7.05
N ALA A 58 1.23 7.34 -6.24
CA ALA A 58 1.04 7.57 -4.81
C ALA A 58 0.01 8.67 -4.52
N PHE A 59 -0.16 9.62 -5.45
CA PHE A 59 -1.10 10.73 -5.32
C PHE A 59 -2.46 10.45 -5.99
N LYS A 60 -2.60 9.35 -6.74
CA LYS A 60 -3.89 8.97 -7.32
C LYS A 60 -4.78 8.34 -6.25
N PRO A 61 -6.11 8.54 -6.32
CA PRO A 61 -7.04 7.89 -5.41
C PRO A 61 -6.99 6.37 -5.59
N ALA A 62 -7.22 5.64 -4.50
CA ALA A 62 -7.35 4.19 -4.53
C ALA A 62 -8.57 3.76 -5.37
N PRO A 63 -8.53 2.59 -6.02
CA PRO A 63 -9.72 2.00 -6.64
C PRO A 63 -10.84 1.80 -5.61
N HIS A 64 -12.09 1.79 -6.08
CA HIS A 64 -13.24 1.57 -5.19
C HIS A 64 -13.14 0.22 -4.46
N GLY A 65 -13.36 0.23 -3.14
CA GLY A 65 -13.25 -0.96 -2.30
C GLY A 65 -11.83 -1.29 -1.83
N PHE A 66 -10.84 -0.47 -2.20
CA PHE A 66 -9.46 -0.60 -1.72
C PHE A 66 -9.13 0.48 -0.70
N ARG A 67 -8.29 0.10 0.27
CA ARG A 67 -7.48 1.02 1.06
C ARG A 67 -6.08 1.07 0.42
N LYS A 68 -5.51 2.26 0.25
CA LYS A 68 -4.13 2.42 -0.20
C LYS A 68 -3.21 2.58 1.00
#